data_AF-A0A8J6YMN0-F1
#
_entry.id   AF-A0A8J6YMN0-F1
#
_cell.length_a   1.000
_cell.length_b   1.000
_cell.length_c   1.000
_cell.angle_alpha   90.00
_cell.angle_beta   90.00
_cell.angle_gamma   90.00
#
_symmetry.space_group_name_H-M   'P 1'
#
loop_
_entity.id
_entity.type
_entity.pdbx_description
1 polymer ?
#
loop_
_entity_poly.entity_id
_entity_poly.type
_entity_poly.pdbx_seq_one_letter_code
_entity_poly.pdbx_strand_id
1 'polypeptide(L)'
;MPENHDSISGLLDEQALASLKDGKTGPSFPASNGGLEATFFSKSRTFFRDWLTSKGGCTVDAAPCAIILSRAIKQDVERQSAEYLWHYTPDLDVKVNGRILIASFDLSVAALVPKVHCTSKNEIADTLSKLGFEDSVHCVFLSDSADICLCKSGVYGGVIQEKISLERPIKLNSGSLDKHLWNFHCKYTQTPSGAIKPWKGSPKDRITCDNAEPRISSLLGIHLQGIVGEDNVVIEDHNSHGRIDIKILKHAMCNGLGACVLECKVLRSRYELEKVSKNKTISQASDGVLQAAQYRKNVGGKLAYLCCFDARDEDEDQPHVVALAAQYDVLLRRYYMYSSTKDHRDAEAAATAAGRTLSGAVE
;
A
#
# COMPACT_ATOMS: atom_id res chain seq x y z
N MET A 1 18.08 -66.77 -14.88
CA MET A 1 17.17 -65.89 -14.12
C MET A 1 17.90 -64.59 -13.83
N PRO A 2 17.42 -63.46 -14.38
CA PRO A 2 17.65 -62.15 -13.79
C PRO A 2 16.31 -61.52 -13.36
N GLU A 3 16.37 -60.82 -12.24
CA GLU A 3 15.26 -60.12 -11.58
C GLU A 3 14.92 -58.81 -12.30
N ASN A 4 13.62 -58.57 -12.48
CA ASN A 4 13.05 -57.30 -12.95
C ASN A 4 13.08 -56.28 -11.81
N HIS A 5 13.72 -55.13 -12.03
CA HIS A 5 13.43 -53.90 -11.32
C HIS A 5 12.52 -53.03 -12.20
N ASP A 6 11.23 -53.03 -11.89
CA ASP A 6 10.28 -52.06 -12.45
C ASP A 6 10.48 -50.69 -11.79
N SER A 7 10.64 -49.67 -12.63
CA SER A 7 10.82 -48.27 -12.27
C SER A 7 9.49 -47.59 -11.95
N ILE A 8 9.33 -47.15 -10.70
CA ILE A 8 8.29 -46.20 -10.28
C ILE A 8 8.88 -44.79 -10.44
N SER A 9 8.80 -44.20 -11.64
CA SER A 9 9.26 -42.82 -11.87
C SER A 9 8.41 -42.03 -12.86
N GLY A 10 7.13 -42.36 -13.04
CA GLY A 10 6.32 -41.81 -14.15
C GLY A 10 5.03 -41.07 -13.79
N LEU A 11 4.68 -40.84 -12.52
CA LEU A 11 3.31 -40.43 -12.15
C LEU A 11 3.17 -39.19 -11.26
N LEU A 12 4.25 -38.49 -10.92
CA LEU A 12 4.18 -37.32 -10.02
C LEU A 12 4.37 -35.96 -10.70
N ASP A 13 4.67 -35.90 -12.00
CA ASP A 13 5.08 -34.64 -12.64
C ASP A 13 3.94 -33.91 -13.40
N GLU A 14 2.90 -34.60 -13.88
CA GLU A 14 1.91 -33.96 -14.78
C GLU A 14 0.78 -33.20 -14.07
N GLN A 15 0.40 -33.58 -12.84
CA GLN A 15 -0.72 -32.90 -12.14
C GLN A 15 -0.32 -31.54 -11.54
N ALA A 16 0.94 -31.36 -11.14
CA ALA A 16 1.43 -30.08 -10.62
C ALA A 16 1.63 -29.03 -11.74
N LEU A 17 2.06 -29.47 -12.93
CA LEU A 17 2.28 -28.63 -14.11
C LEU A 17 0.99 -28.17 -14.81
N ALA A 18 -0.12 -28.91 -14.65
CA ALA A 18 -1.42 -28.52 -15.22
C ALA A 18 -2.04 -27.29 -14.53
N SER A 19 -1.78 -27.09 -13.23
CA SER A 19 -2.27 -25.96 -12.43
C SER A 19 -1.57 -24.61 -12.73
N LEU A 20 -0.48 -24.61 -13.50
CA LEU A 20 0.35 -23.43 -13.78
C LEU A 20 0.06 -22.76 -15.14
N LYS A 21 -0.77 -23.36 -16.01
CA LYS A 21 -1.04 -22.83 -17.36
C LYS A 21 -2.23 -21.89 -17.47
N ASP A 22 -3.08 -21.79 -16.44
CA ASP A 22 -4.21 -20.86 -16.44
C ASP A 22 -3.78 -19.52 -15.83
N GLY A 23 -3.15 -18.68 -16.66
CA GLY A 23 -2.86 -17.27 -16.38
C GLY A 23 -4.14 -16.44 -16.22
N LYS A 24 -4.87 -16.63 -15.11
CA LYS A 24 -5.97 -15.76 -14.70
C LYS A 24 -5.46 -14.76 -13.66
N THR A 25 -5.71 -13.50 -13.98
CA THR A 25 -5.42 -12.30 -13.22
C THR A 25 -5.81 -12.38 -11.74
N GLY A 26 -4.80 -12.27 -10.87
CA GLY A 26 -4.78 -11.77 -9.49
C GLY A 26 -5.92 -12.13 -8.53
N PRO A 27 -5.69 -12.95 -7.48
CA PRO A 27 -6.63 -13.05 -6.37
C PRO A 27 -6.51 -11.80 -5.48
N SER A 28 -7.61 -11.08 -5.29
CA SER A 28 -7.75 -10.16 -4.16
C SER A 28 -7.66 -10.95 -2.85
N PHE A 29 -6.77 -10.54 -1.94
CA PHE A 29 -6.67 -11.16 -0.61
C PHE A 29 -8.02 -11.08 0.13
N PRO A 30 -8.60 -12.20 0.60
CA PRO A 30 -9.76 -12.15 1.48
C PRO A 30 -9.34 -11.57 2.84
N ALA A 31 -9.99 -10.47 3.22
CA ALA A 31 -9.81 -9.83 4.51
C ALA A 31 -10.51 -10.65 5.61
N SER A 32 -9.79 -11.55 6.28
CA SER A 32 -9.96 -11.92 7.69
C SER A 32 -9.10 -13.16 8.02
N ASN A 33 -8.42 -13.12 9.18
CA ASN A 33 -7.48 -14.11 9.75
C ASN A 33 -6.05 -14.21 9.18
N GLY A 34 -5.73 -13.58 8.04
CA GLY A 34 -4.39 -13.62 7.44
C GLY A 34 -3.38 -12.58 7.93
N GLY A 35 -3.52 -12.05 9.15
CA GLY A 35 -2.77 -10.87 9.60
C GLY A 35 -1.25 -11.04 9.54
N LEU A 36 -0.73 -12.08 10.20
CA LEU A 36 0.73 -12.29 10.28
C LEU A 36 1.33 -12.66 8.92
N GLU A 37 0.69 -13.56 8.17
CA GLU A 37 1.18 -14.02 6.88
C GLU A 37 1.13 -12.91 5.82
N ALA A 38 0.10 -12.06 5.83
CA ALA A 38 0.00 -10.92 4.92
C ALA A 38 1.06 -9.85 5.25
N THR A 39 1.25 -9.53 6.54
CA THR A 39 2.33 -8.64 6.98
C THR A 39 3.69 -9.21 6.57
N PHE A 40 3.93 -10.50 6.82
CA PHE A 40 5.18 -11.18 6.45
C PHE A 40 5.47 -11.12 4.96
N PHE A 41 4.47 -11.40 4.13
CA PHE A 41 4.62 -11.33 2.69
C PHE A 41 4.90 -9.90 2.21
N SER A 42 4.15 -8.91 2.70
CA SER A 42 4.35 -7.51 2.34
C SER A 42 5.75 -7.03 2.73
N LYS A 43 6.24 -7.38 3.93
CA LYS A 43 7.60 -7.07 4.39
C LYS A 43 8.69 -7.76 3.57
N SER A 44 8.49 -9.02 3.20
CA SER A 44 9.42 -9.76 2.33
C SER A 44 9.50 -9.13 0.94
N ARG A 45 8.34 -8.79 0.37
CA ARG A 45 8.26 -8.11 -0.93
C ARG A 45 9.01 -6.78 -0.91
N THR A 46 8.81 -5.95 0.12
CA THR A 46 9.52 -4.69 0.27
C THR A 46 11.01 -4.88 0.46
N PHE A 47 11.44 -5.83 1.31
CA PHE A 47 12.85 -6.16 1.47
C PHE A 47 13.51 -6.49 0.14
N PHE A 48 12.94 -7.42 -0.65
CA PHE A 48 13.53 -7.84 -1.92
C PHE A 48 13.49 -6.73 -2.98
N ARG A 49 12.43 -5.92 -3.04
CA ARG A 49 12.39 -4.73 -3.91
C ARG A 49 13.54 -3.77 -3.59
N ASP A 50 13.70 -3.44 -2.32
CA ASP A 50 14.71 -2.47 -1.89
C ASP A 50 16.13 -3.04 -2.09
N TRP A 51 16.32 -4.34 -1.85
CA TRP A 51 17.57 -5.05 -2.09
C TRP A 51 17.93 -5.07 -3.59
N LEU A 52 16.98 -5.43 -4.47
CA LEU A 52 17.21 -5.37 -5.91
C LEU A 52 17.54 -3.95 -6.37
N THR A 53 16.86 -2.95 -5.82
CA THR A 53 17.12 -1.53 -6.11
C THR A 53 18.53 -1.13 -5.70
N SER A 54 19.01 -1.57 -4.51
CA SER A 54 20.37 -1.28 -4.03
C SER A 54 21.45 -1.94 -4.89
N LYS A 55 21.14 -3.08 -5.51
CA LYS A 55 22.00 -3.75 -6.50
C LYS A 55 21.84 -3.22 -7.93
N GLY A 56 21.10 -2.11 -8.13
CA GLY A 56 20.93 -1.48 -9.44
C GLY A 56 20.03 -2.27 -10.40
N GLY A 57 19.18 -3.15 -9.88
CA GLY A 57 18.26 -3.99 -10.67
C GLY A 57 18.93 -5.19 -11.35
N CYS A 58 20.24 -5.39 -11.16
CA CYS A 58 20.97 -6.54 -11.70
C CYS A 58 21.42 -7.47 -10.58
N THR A 59 21.08 -8.75 -10.71
CA THR A 59 21.68 -9.80 -9.89
C THR A 59 22.71 -10.55 -10.71
N VAL A 60 24.00 -10.41 -10.36
CA VAL A 60 25.11 -11.12 -11.01
C VAL A 60 25.04 -12.64 -10.77
N ASP A 61 24.24 -13.07 -9.80
CA ASP A 61 24.05 -14.46 -9.40
C ASP A 61 22.54 -14.73 -9.27
N ALA A 62 21.95 -15.53 -10.15
CA ALA A 62 20.51 -15.69 -10.31
C ALA A 62 19.89 -16.76 -9.38
N ALA A 63 20.60 -17.17 -8.33
CA ALA A 63 20.12 -18.21 -7.43
C ALA A 63 18.94 -17.73 -6.57
N PRO A 64 17.90 -18.56 -6.38
CA PRO A 64 16.71 -18.18 -5.63
C PRO A 64 16.98 -18.12 -4.12
N CYS A 65 16.18 -17.37 -3.39
CA CYS A 65 16.31 -17.20 -1.93
C CYS A 65 14.98 -17.55 -1.25
N ALA A 66 15.03 -18.10 -0.03
CA ALA A 66 13.83 -18.31 0.78
C ALA A 66 13.91 -17.58 2.12
N ILE A 67 12.79 -16.98 2.55
CA ILE A 67 12.59 -16.48 3.91
C ILE A 67 11.45 -17.28 4.54
N ILE A 68 11.70 -17.92 5.67
CA ILE A 68 10.75 -18.72 6.42
C ILE A 68 10.16 -17.87 7.54
N LEU A 69 8.83 -17.87 7.66
CA LEU A 69 8.15 -17.29 8.81
C LEU A 69 8.27 -18.24 10.01
N SER A 70 9.07 -17.87 11.00
CA SER A 70 9.14 -18.59 12.27
C SER A 70 8.26 -17.94 13.33
N ARG A 71 7.42 -18.77 13.96
CA ARG A 71 6.64 -18.41 15.16
C ARG A 71 7.42 -18.63 16.47
N ALA A 72 8.59 -19.26 16.38
CA ALA A 72 9.44 -19.66 17.50
C ALA A 72 10.92 -19.40 17.14
N ILE A 73 11.23 -18.17 16.72
CA ILE A 73 12.49 -17.86 16.03
C ILE A 73 13.72 -18.26 16.83
N LYS A 74 13.72 -18.11 18.16
CA LYS A 74 14.86 -18.51 19.00
C LYS A 74 15.11 -20.01 18.91
N GLN A 75 14.06 -20.83 19.07
CA GLN A 75 14.15 -22.28 19.00
C GLN A 75 14.53 -22.75 17.60
N ASP A 76 13.96 -22.16 16.56
CA ASP A 76 14.27 -22.52 15.18
C ASP A 76 15.71 -22.16 14.80
N VAL A 77 16.19 -21.00 15.25
CA VAL A 77 17.59 -20.59 15.05
C VAL A 77 18.55 -21.53 15.76
N GLU A 78 18.28 -21.87 17.02
CA GLU A 78 19.09 -22.84 17.78
C GLU A 78 19.09 -24.22 17.10
N ARG A 79 17.90 -24.72 16.71
CA ARG A 79 17.71 -26.02 16.04
C ARG A 79 18.52 -26.13 14.76
N GLN A 80 18.58 -25.06 13.97
CA GLN A 80 19.29 -25.04 12.68
C GLN A 80 20.73 -24.53 12.79
N SER A 81 21.20 -24.22 14.00
CA SER A 81 22.48 -23.52 14.20
C SER A 81 22.60 -22.27 13.31
N ALA A 82 21.49 -21.54 13.14
CA ALA A 82 21.44 -20.37 12.26
C ALA A 82 22.15 -19.16 12.88
N GLU A 83 22.67 -18.28 12.03
CA GLU A 83 23.43 -17.10 12.45
C GLU A 83 22.53 -15.86 12.39
N TYR A 84 22.30 -15.20 13.53
CA TYR A 84 21.50 -13.97 13.57
C TYR A 84 22.13 -12.86 12.71
N LEU A 85 21.28 -12.23 11.89
CA LEU A 85 21.63 -11.08 11.08
C LEU A 85 21.31 -9.80 11.85
N TRP A 86 22.30 -9.28 12.56
CA TRP A 86 22.21 -7.99 13.21
C TRP A 86 22.09 -6.91 12.12
N HIS A 87 20.94 -6.24 12.05
CA HIS A 87 20.56 -5.28 11.00
C HIS A 87 20.18 -5.91 9.66
N TYR A 88 19.12 -6.73 9.64
CA TYR A 88 18.50 -7.19 8.40
C TYR A 88 17.89 -6.01 7.62
N THR A 89 18.72 -5.34 6.82
CA THR A 89 18.35 -4.21 5.96
C THR A 89 18.66 -4.56 4.49
N PRO A 90 18.04 -3.87 3.53
CA PRO A 90 18.36 -4.03 2.11
C PRO A 90 19.82 -3.76 1.73
N ASP A 91 20.54 -3.01 2.58
CA ASP A 91 21.97 -2.69 2.42
C ASP A 91 22.89 -3.78 2.97
N LEU A 92 22.34 -4.81 3.60
CA LEU A 92 23.12 -5.90 4.16
C LEU A 92 23.92 -6.59 3.04
N ASP A 93 25.25 -6.62 3.18
CA ASP A 93 26.16 -7.27 2.22
C ASP A 93 26.13 -8.81 2.32
N VAL A 94 25.02 -9.37 2.78
CA VAL A 94 24.80 -10.80 2.72
C VAL A 94 24.39 -11.14 1.29
N LYS A 95 25.13 -12.06 0.67
CA LYS A 95 24.72 -12.72 -0.56
C LYS A 95 23.47 -13.55 -0.27
N VAL A 96 22.29 -12.94 -0.42
CA VAL A 96 21.00 -13.61 -0.21
C VAL A 96 20.72 -14.68 -1.26
N ASN A 97 21.36 -14.59 -2.43
CA ASN A 97 21.18 -15.54 -3.53
C ASN A 97 21.56 -16.95 -3.11
N GLY A 98 20.64 -17.88 -3.33
CA GLY A 98 20.77 -19.29 -2.95
C GLY A 98 20.62 -19.57 -1.45
N ARG A 99 20.32 -18.58 -0.61
CA ARG A 99 20.27 -18.78 0.85
C ARG A 99 18.86 -19.02 1.36
N ILE A 100 18.79 -19.61 2.56
CA ILE A 100 17.57 -19.75 3.34
C ILE A 100 17.72 -18.95 4.63
N LEU A 101 16.71 -18.12 4.92
CA LEU A 101 16.62 -17.32 6.12
C LEU A 101 15.42 -17.75 6.97
N ILE A 102 15.56 -17.62 8.29
CA ILE A 102 14.49 -17.77 9.27
C ILE A 102 14.21 -16.38 9.82
N ALA A 103 12.96 -15.91 9.78
CA ALA A 103 12.63 -14.56 10.20
C ALA A 103 11.30 -14.46 10.97
N SER A 104 11.15 -13.38 11.74
CA SER A 104 9.89 -12.97 12.34
C SER A 104 8.91 -12.46 11.27
N PHE A 105 7.63 -12.36 11.61
CA PHE A 105 6.59 -11.90 10.68
C PHE A 105 6.79 -10.46 10.16
N ASP A 106 7.55 -9.63 10.87
CA ASP A 106 7.85 -8.25 10.49
C ASP A 106 9.29 -8.07 9.98
N LEU A 107 10.05 -9.16 9.87
CA LEU A 107 11.47 -9.21 9.52
C LEU A 107 12.38 -8.40 10.46
N SER A 108 11.91 -8.00 11.64
CA SER A 108 12.73 -7.31 12.66
C SER A 108 13.86 -8.18 13.19
N VAL A 109 13.67 -9.51 13.15
CA VAL A 109 14.69 -10.50 13.47
C VAL A 109 14.78 -11.48 12.30
N ALA A 110 16.00 -11.67 11.79
CA ALA A 110 16.30 -12.66 10.76
C ALA A 110 17.60 -13.40 11.11
N ALA A 111 17.69 -14.65 10.67
CA ALA A 111 18.86 -15.49 10.84
C ALA A 111 19.13 -16.29 9.56
N LEU A 112 20.40 -16.47 9.24
CA LEU A 112 20.87 -17.18 8.06
C LEU A 112 21.14 -18.64 8.41
N VAL A 113 20.54 -19.57 7.66
CA VAL A 113 20.89 -20.99 7.81
C VAL A 113 22.26 -21.24 7.17
N PRO A 114 23.29 -21.64 7.93
CA PRO A 114 24.64 -21.79 7.40
C PRO A 114 24.73 -23.00 6.45
N LYS A 115 25.71 -22.95 5.54
CA LYS A 115 26.04 -24.04 4.59
C LYS A 115 24.92 -24.48 3.64
N VAL A 116 23.79 -23.77 3.62
CA VAL A 116 22.75 -23.96 2.62
C VAL A 116 23.03 -23.06 1.42
N HIS A 117 23.05 -23.67 0.24
CA HIS A 117 23.09 -22.95 -1.03
C HIS A 117 22.21 -23.69 -2.05
N CYS A 118 21.09 -23.09 -2.42
CA CYS A 118 20.14 -23.60 -3.41
C CYS A 118 20.37 -22.88 -4.73
N THR A 119 20.41 -23.62 -5.83
CA THR A 119 20.59 -23.09 -7.18
C THR A 119 19.28 -23.04 -7.98
N SER A 120 18.24 -23.72 -7.48
CA SER A 120 16.92 -23.78 -8.12
C SER A 120 15.78 -23.71 -7.11
N LYS A 121 14.56 -23.40 -7.60
CA LYS A 121 13.34 -23.36 -6.79
C LYS A 121 13.02 -24.73 -6.17
N ASN A 122 13.26 -25.82 -6.90
CA ASN A 122 13.00 -27.17 -6.42
C ASN A 122 13.96 -27.55 -5.28
N GLU A 123 15.24 -27.15 -5.38
CA GLU A 123 16.20 -27.34 -4.29
C GLU A 123 15.82 -26.61 -3.00
N ILE A 124 15.14 -25.45 -3.11
CA ILE A 124 14.58 -24.78 -1.93
C ILE A 124 13.54 -25.67 -1.26
N ALA A 125 12.58 -26.21 -2.01
CA ALA A 125 11.54 -27.06 -1.45
C ALA A 125 12.14 -28.30 -0.75
N ASP A 126 13.06 -29.00 -1.42
CA ASP A 126 13.75 -30.17 -0.86
C ASP A 126 14.54 -29.82 0.40
N THR A 127 15.20 -28.67 0.41
CA THR A 127 15.99 -28.21 1.55
C THR A 127 15.10 -27.83 2.72
N LEU A 128 13.98 -27.14 2.49
CA LEU A 128 13.01 -26.80 3.53
C LEU A 128 12.45 -28.05 4.19
N SER A 129 12.13 -29.09 3.42
CA SER A 129 11.69 -30.38 3.98
C SER A 129 12.79 -31.05 4.81
N LYS A 130 14.06 -31.04 4.35
CA LYS A 130 15.19 -31.60 5.12
C LYS A 130 15.45 -30.86 6.42
N LEU A 131 15.17 -29.55 6.46
CA LEU A 131 15.32 -28.71 7.65
C LEU A 131 14.11 -28.81 8.60
N GLY A 132 13.03 -29.50 8.22
CA GLY A 132 11.82 -29.62 9.05
C GLY A 132 10.95 -28.36 9.01
N PHE A 133 10.88 -27.71 7.85
CA PHE A 133 10.03 -26.53 7.56
C PHE A 133 9.08 -26.77 6.38
N GLU A 134 8.82 -28.03 6.01
CA GLU A 134 7.95 -28.42 4.89
C GLU A 134 6.56 -27.80 4.97
N ASP A 135 6.01 -27.64 6.18
CA ASP A 135 4.67 -27.08 6.42
C ASP A 135 4.69 -25.58 6.76
N SER A 136 5.86 -24.96 6.81
CA SER A 136 6.01 -23.57 7.24
C SER A 136 5.63 -22.57 6.15
N VAL A 137 5.03 -21.45 6.57
CA VAL A 137 4.82 -20.30 5.68
C VAL A 137 6.17 -19.75 5.26
N HIS A 138 6.38 -19.54 3.97
CA HIS A 138 7.64 -18.99 3.47
C HIS A 138 7.43 -18.18 2.19
N CYS A 139 8.39 -17.28 1.95
CA CYS A 139 8.52 -16.52 0.71
C CYS A 139 9.71 -17.06 -0.08
N VAL A 140 9.54 -17.32 -1.37
CA VAL A 140 10.64 -17.62 -2.29
C VAL A 140 10.81 -16.45 -3.25
N PHE A 141 12.01 -15.90 -3.31
CA PHE A 141 12.39 -14.87 -4.25
C PHE A 141 13.21 -15.46 -5.40
N LEU A 142 12.75 -15.22 -6.62
CA LEU A 142 13.36 -15.66 -7.88
C LEU A 142 14.05 -14.44 -8.50
N SER A 143 15.36 -14.36 -8.34
CA SER A 143 16.14 -13.18 -8.69
C SER A 143 16.23 -12.92 -10.20
N ASP A 144 16.17 -13.96 -11.03
CA ASP A 144 16.17 -13.91 -12.49
C ASP A 144 14.90 -13.25 -13.06
N SER A 145 13.73 -13.59 -12.53
CA SER A 145 12.45 -13.06 -12.98
C SER A 145 11.96 -11.86 -12.17
N ALA A 146 12.66 -11.55 -11.07
CA ALA A 146 12.21 -10.64 -10.02
C ALA A 146 10.83 -11.02 -9.47
N ASP A 147 10.52 -12.31 -9.37
CA ASP A 147 9.25 -12.77 -8.79
C ASP A 147 9.41 -13.12 -7.30
N ILE A 148 8.35 -12.91 -6.55
CA ILE A 148 8.20 -13.41 -5.18
C ILE A 148 6.99 -14.32 -5.07
N CYS A 149 7.18 -15.48 -4.45
CA CYS A 149 6.16 -16.49 -4.23
C CYS A 149 5.89 -16.62 -2.74
N LEU A 150 4.64 -16.45 -2.30
CA LEU A 150 4.19 -16.82 -0.96
C LEU A 150 3.60 -18.23 -0.97
N CYS A 151 4.20 -19.11 -0.17
CA CYS A 151 3.74 -20.47 0.07
C CYS A 151 3.07 -20.50 1.45
N LYS A 152 1.73 -20.34 1.50
CA LYS A 152 0.98 -20.23 2.77
C LYS A 152 0.79 -21.54 3.52
N SER A 153 0.95 -22.67 2.85
CA SER A 153 0.67 -23.99 3.40
C SER A 153 1.85 -24.92 3.16
N GLY A 154 3.06 -24.40 3.40
CA GLY A 154 4.28 -25.18 3.18
C GLY A 154 4.68 -25.32 1.71
N VAL A 155 5.68 -26.17 1.45
CA VAL A 155 6.29 -26.38 0.14
C VAL A 155 5.37 -27.06 -0.87
N TYR A 156 4.38 -27.81 -0.37
CA TYR A 156 3.37 -28.51 -1.19
C TYR A 156 2.04 -27.75 -1.28
N GLY A 157 1.97 -26.57 -0.66
CA GLY A 157 0.77 -25.75 -0.61
C GLY A 157 0.53 -24.91 -1.87
N GLY A 158 -0.65 -24.28 -1.92
CA GLY A 158 -0.95 -23.28 -2.94
C GLY A 158 0.02 -22.08 -2.86
N VAL A 159 0.44 -21.59 -4.03
CA VAL A 159 1.39 -20.48 -4.16
C VAL A 159 0.67 -19.23 -4.64
N ILE A 160 0.92 -18.10 -3.97
CA ILE A 160 0.58 -16.77 -4.49
C ILE A 160 1.86 -16.19 -5.06
N GLN A 161 1.90 -15.97 -6.37
CA GLN A 161 3.06 -15.40 -7.06
C GLN A 161 2.77 -13.94 -7.45
N GLU A 162 3.73 -13.06 -7.17
CA GLU A 162 3.70 -11.66 -7.54
C GLU A 162 5.04 -11.26 -8.16
N LYS A 163 5.00 -10.48 -9.24
CA LYS A 163 6.21 -9.89 -9.81
C LYS A 163 6.61 -8.67 -9.00
N ILE A 164 7.84 -8.64 -8.48
CA ILE A 164 8.39 -7.46 -7.84
C ILE A 164 8.64 -6.42 -8.93
N SER A 165 7.84 -5.35 -8.90
CA SER A 165 8.13 -4.19 -9.73
C SER A 165 9.40 -3.51 -9.22
N LEU A 166 10.44 -3.52 -10.07
CA LEU A 166 11.68 -2.75 -9.87
C LEU A 166 11.53 -1.29 -10.27
N GLU A 167 10.36 -0.90 -10.78
CA GLU A 167 10.09 0.51 -11.01
C GLU A 167 10.28 1.24 -9.70
N ARG A 168 11.23 2.19 -9.70
CA ARG A 168 11.50 3.01 -8.53
C ARG A 168 10.15 3.60 -8.09
N PRO A 169 9.76 3.46 -6.82
CA PRO A 169 8.52 4.06 -6.34
C PRO A 169 8.48 5.52 -6.78
N ILE A 170 7.36 5.93 -7.38
CA ILE A 170 7.21 7.28 -7.90
C ILE A 170 7.45 8.24 -6.74
N LYS A 171 8.48 9.09 -6.87
CA LYS A 171 8.69 10.16 -5.88
C LYS A 171 7.69 11.28 -6.16
N LEU A 172 6.94 11.64 -5.13
CA LEU A 172 5.93 12.67 -5.22
C LEU A 172 6.52 14.05 -4.96
N ASN A 173 6.14 15.01 -5.79
CA ASN A 173 6.20 16.43 -5.47
C ASN A 173 4.75 16.95 -5.31
N SER A 174 4.57 18.24 -5.07
CA SER A 174 3.22 18.80 -4.92
C SER A 174 2.35 18.59 -6.16
N GLY A 175 2.89 18.83 -7.36
CA GLY A 175 2.14 18.70 -8.62
C GLY A 175 1.74 17.27 -8.96
N SER A 176 2.63 16.28 -8.78
CA SER A 176 2.26 14.88 -9.00
C SER A 176 1.29 14.37 -7.94
N LEU A 177 1.44 14.77 -6.68
CA LEU A 177 0.48 14.46 -5.62
C LEU A 177 -0.90 15.07 -5.93
N ASP A 178 -0.95 16.33 -6.35
CA ASP A 178 -2.18 17.01 -6.78
C ASP A 178 -2.92 16.21 -7.88
N LYS A 179 -2.18 15.77 -8.91
CA LYS A 179 -2.74 14.95 -9.98
C LYS A 179 -3.32 13.63 -9.46
N HIS A 180 -2.63 12.97 -8.53
CA HIS A 180 -3.12 11.73 -7.93
C HIS A 180 -4.35 11.95 -7.04
N LEU A 181 -4.39 13.04 -6.28
CA LEU A 181 -5.56 13.41 -5.49
C LEU A 181 -6.78 13.71 -6.38
N TRP A 182 -6.58 14.43 -7.49
CA TRP A 182 -7.63 14.67 -8.48
C TRP A 182 -8.13 13.37 -9.13
N ASN A 183 -7.21 12.51 -9.57
CA ASN A 183 -7.57 11.20 -10.13
C ASN A 183 -8.35 10.34 -9.14
N PHE A 184 -7.95 10.37 -7.86
CA PHE A 184 -8.71 9.72 -6.80
C PHE A 184 -10.12 10.30 -6.70
N HIS A 185 -10.27 11.62 -6.68
CA HIS A 185 -11.57 12.25 -6.63
C HIS A 185 -12.48 11.80 -7.79
N CYS A 186 -12.01 11.94 -9.03
CA CYS A 186 -12.74 11.54 -10.24
C CYS A 186 -13.24 10.10 -10.18
N LYS A 187 -12.40 9.17 -9.73
CA LYS A 187 -12.71 7.74 -9.71
C LYS A 187 -13.60 7.33 -8.53
N TYR A 188 -13.39 7.93 -7.37
CA TYR A 188 -13.95 7.41 -6.12
C TYR A 188 -15.09 8.25 -5.56
N THR A 189 -15.04 9.58 -5.63
CA THR A 189 -15.92 10.47 -4.86
C THR A 189 -16.73 11.49 -5.68
N GLN A 190 -16.31 11.78 -6.92
CA GLN A 190 -16.89 12.86 -7.73
C GLN A 190 -18.38 12.68 -8.03
N THR A 191 -18.81 11.45 -8.31
CA THR A 191 -20.21 11.15 -8.67
C THR A 191 -20.75 9.99 -7.82
N PRO A 192 -22.09 9.78 -7.76
CA PRO A 192 -22.66 8.67 -7.00
C PRO A 192 -22.21 7.29 -7.48
N SER A 193 -21.81 7.16 -8.76
CA SER A 193 -21.24 5.95 -9.35
C SER A 193 -19.79 5.67 -8.94
N GLY A 194 -19.14 6.59 -8.21
CA GLY A 194 -17.78 6.39 -7.70
C GLY A 194 -17.69 5.19 -6.75
N ALA A 195 -16.53 4.54 -6.72
CA ALA A 195 -16.40 3.24 -6.05
C ALA A 195 -16.64 3.29 -4.52
N ILE A 196 -16.51 4.46 -3.88
CA ILE A 196 -16.77 4.59 -2.45
C ILE A 196 -18.27 4.66 -2.10
N LYS A 197 -19.12 4.98 -3.08
CA LYS A 197 -20.56 5.28 -2.90
C LYS A 197 -20.77 6.26 -1.73
N PRO A 198 -20.45 7.55 -1.94
CA PRO A 198 -20.32 8.49 -0.82
C PRO A 198 -21.63 8.92 -0.18
N TRP A 199 -22.77 8.54 -0.76
CA TRP A 199 -24.11 8.98 -0.34
C TRP A 199 -24.84 7.88 0.44
N LYS A 200 -25.60 8.28 1.47
CA LYS A 200 -26.55 7.43 2.21
C LYS A 200 -27.93 7.57 1.56
N GLY A 201 -28.48 6.46 1.05
CA GLY A 201 -29.77 6.50 0.36
C GLY A 201 -29.69 7.24 -0.97
N SER A 202 -30.61 8.16 -1.21
CA SER A 202 -30.66 8.94 -2.45
C SER A 202 -29.61 10.05 -2.45
N PRO A 203 -28.69 10.11 -3.44
CA PRO A 203 -27.72 11.20 -3.56
C PRO A 203 -28.33 12.61 -3.60
N LYS A 204 -29.58 12.74 -4.08
CA LYS A 204 -30.30 14.02 -4.14
C LYS A 204 -30.57 14.63 -2.77
N ASP A 205 -30.59 13.80 -1.72
CA ASP A 205 -30.82 14.25 -0.35
C ASP A 205 -29.55 14.87 0.26
N ARG A 206 -28.40 14.74 -0.41
CA ARG A 206 -27.09 15.27 0.00
C ARG A 206 -26.66 14.77 1.39
N ILE A 207 -27.08 13.56 1.75
CA ILE A 207 -26.69 12.89 2.99
C ILE A 207 -25.53 11.96 2.65
N THR A 208 -24.35 12.20 3.24
CA THR A 208 -23.20 11.30 3.03
C THR A 208 -23.39 10.00 3.79
N CYS A 209 -22.71 8.93 3.36
CA CYS A 209 -22.64 7.68 4.11
C CYS A 209 -22.04 7.87 5.50
N ASP A 210 -22.41 6.97 6.41
CA ASP A 210 -21.85 6.94 7.76
C ASP A 210 -20.33 6.74 7.66
N ASN A 211 -19.57 7.45 8.50
CA ASN A 211 -18.10 7.45 8.48
C ASN A 211 -17.48 7.81 7.12
N ALA A 212 -18.13 8.67 6.31
CA ALA A 212 -17.60 9.08 5.00
C ALA A 212 -16.14 9.57 5.06
N GLU A 213 -15.77 10.38 6.06
CA GLU A 213 -14.41 10.91 6.20
C GLU A 213 -13.38 9.79 6.44
N PRO A 214 -13.51 8.92 7.48
CA PRO A 214 -12.63 7.75 7.63
C PRO A 214 -12.57 6.82 6.42
N ARG A 215 -13.70 6.61 5.74
CA ARG A 215 -13.73 5.77 4.52
C ARG A 215 -12.95 6.40 3.39
N ILE A 216 -13.09 7.71 3.18
CA ILE A 216 -12.37 8.45 2.14
C ILE A 216 -10.88 8.48 2.45
N SER A 217 -10.48 8.83 3.66
CA SER A 217 -9.06 8.89 4.04
C SER A 217 -8.38 7.54 3.95
N SER A 218 -9.04 6.46 4.41
CA SER A 218 -8.51 5.09 4.29
C SER A 218 -8.29 4.68 2.83
N LEU A 219 -9.30 4.92 1.97
CA LEU A 219 -9.21 4.53 0.56
C LEU A 219 -8.21 5.39 -0.22
N LEU A 220 -8.09 6.67 0.13
CA LEU A 220 -7.07 7.56 -0.42
C LEU A 220 -5.67 7.11 0.00
N GLY A 221 -5.49 6.72 1.27
CA GLY A 221 -4.24 6.14 1.77
C GLY A 221 -3.85 4.89 0.97
N ILE A 222 -4.78 3.95 0.77
CA ILE A 222 -4.57 2.74 -0.05
C ILE A 222 -4.24 3.10 -1.50
N HIS A 223 -4.92 4.10 -2.07
CA HIS A 223 -4.61 4.57 -3.42
C HIS A 223 -3.18 5.07 -3.54
N LEU A 224 -2.73 5.88 -2.57
CA LEU A 224 -1.36 6.40 -2.52
C LEU A 224 -0.34 5.28 -2.27
N GLN A 225 -0.65 4.30 -1.43
CA GLN A 225 0.17 3.08 -1.26
C GLN A 225 0.38 2.34 -2.58
N GLY A 226 -0.66 2.27 -3.43
CA GLY A 226 -0.54 1.69 -4.77
C GLY A 226 0.36 2.48 -5.73
N ILE A 227 0.60 3.77 -5.46
CA ILE A 227 1.42 4.66 -6.30
C ILE A 227 2.88 4.66 -5.83
N VAL A 228 3.08 4.87 -4.52
CA VAL A 228 4.41 5.06 -3.95
C VAL A 228 4.92 3.85 -3.17
N GLY A 229 4.16 2.76 -3.09
CA GLY A 229 4.47 1.59 -2.28
C GLY A 229 3.83 1.63 -0.89
N GLU A 230 3.41 0.47 -0.41
CA GLU A 230 2.64 0.29 0.83
C GLU A 230 3.36 0.82 2.08
N ASP A 231 4.64 0.49 2.23
CA ASP A 231 5.44 0.93 3.38
C ASP A 231 5.75 2.44 3.39
N ASN A 232 5.45 3.15 2.31
CA ASN A 232 5.81 4.54 2.15
C ASN A 232 4.65 5.50 2.52
N VAL A 233 3.49 4.94 2.90
CA VAL A 233 2.31 5.68 3.35
C VAL A 233 1.76 5.03 4.61
N VAL A 234 1.66 5.84 5.67
CA VAL A 234 1.03 5.44 6.94
C VAL A 234 -0.36 6.07 7.00
N ILE A 235 -1.36 5.24 7.24
CA ILE A 235 -2.77 5.64 7.39
C ILE A 235 -3.07 5.67 8.89
N GLU A 236 -3.76 6.70 9.36
CA GLU A 236 -4.13 6.88 10.78
C GLU A 236 -2.91 6.85 11.74
N ASP A 237 -1.85 7.57 11.39
CA ASP A 237 -0.63 7.68 12.20
C ASP A 237 -0.89 8.46 13.49
N HIS A 238 -0.57 7.88 14.64
CA HIS A 238 -0.77 8.52 15.94
C HIS A 238 0.51 9.18 16.43
N ASN A 239 0.39 10.43 16.90
CA ASN A 239 1.48 11.16 17.55
C ASN A 239 0.96 11.91 18.80
N SER A 240 1.85 12.62 19.49
CA SER A 240 1.53 13.37 20.72
C SER A 240 0.50 14.49 20.55
N HIS A 241 0.17 14.88 19.31
CA HIS A 241 -0.76 15.94 18.97
C HIS A 241 -2.05 15.43 18.32
N GLY A 242 -2.23 14.12 18.19
CA GLY A 242 -3.43 13.52 17.62
C GLY A 242 -3.13 12.46 16.56
N ARG A 243 -4.13 12.22 15.71
CA ARG A 243 -4.10 11.23 14.64
C ARG A 243 -4.03 11.96 13.30
N ILE A 244 -2.98 11.68 12.53
CA ILE A 244 -2.83 12.13 11.15
C ILE A 244 -3.62 11.16 10.26
N ASP A 245 -4.51 11.66 9.41
CA ASP A 245 -5.26 10.79 8.50
C ASP A 245 -4.33 10.02 7.54
N ILE A 246 -3.41 10.73 6.87
CA ILE A 246 -2.42 10.11 5.97
C ILE A 246 -1.06 10.81 6.11
N LYS A 247 0.00 10.03 6.28
CA LYS A 247 1.40 10.47 6.28
C LYS A 247 2.17 9.76 5.17
N ILE A 248 2.69 10.51 4.20
CA ILE A 248 3.61 10.02 3.17
C ILE A 248 5.04 10.21 3.67
N LEU A 249 5.81 9.13 3.69
CA LEU A 249 7.16 9.14 4.24
C LEU A 249 8.17 9.86 3.33
N LYS A 250 9.22 10.41 3.94
CA LYS A 250 10.22 11.26 3.26
C LYS A 250 10.87 10.63 2.02
N HIS A 251 11.00 9.30 1.95
CA HIS A 251 11.64 8.62 0.82
C HIS A 251 10.72 8.49 -0.40
N ALA A 252 9.39 8.58 -0.20
CA ALA A 252 8.40 8.66 -1.27
C ALA A 252 8.16 10.09 -1.75
N MET A 253 8.78 11.09 -1.11
CA MET A 253 8.74 12.48 -1.55
C MET A 253 10.03 12.84 -2.30
N CYS A 254 9.94 13.82 -3.20
CA CYS A 254 11.12 14.41 -3.84
C CYS A 254 12.09 14.98 -2.79
N ASN A 255 13.38 14.95 -3.12
CA ASN A 255 14.46 15.32 -2.20
C ASN A 255 14.24 16.73 -1.63
N GLY A 256 14.43 16.88 -0.32
CA GLY A 256 14.33 18.15 0.38
C GLY A 256 12.91 18.57 0.79
N LEU A 257 11.86 17.80 0.47
CA LEU A 257 10.49 18.07 0.92
C LEU A 257 10.17 17.51 2.32
N GLY A 258 10.91 16.49 2.79
CA GLY A 258 10.59 15.78 4.03
C GLY A 258 9.36 14.87 3.87
N ALA A 259 8.73 14.50 4.98
CA ALA A 259 7.43 13.81 4.95
C ALA A 259 6.31 14.77 4.54
N CYS A 260 5.21 14.24 4.01
CA CYS A 260 4.01 15.00 3.68
C CYS A 260 2.83 14.48 4.51
N VAL A 261 1.95 15.38 4.96
CA VAL A 261 0.74 15.04 5.71
C VAL A 261 -0.49 15.50 4.93
N LEU A 262 -1.52 14.67 4.89
CA LEU A 262 -2.82 15.01 4.33
C LEU A 262 -3.85 14.87 5.45
N GLU A 263 -4.54 15.95 5.75
CA GLU A 263 -5.73 15.96 6.59
C GLU A 263 -6.97 15.93 5.70
N CYS A 264 -7.93 15.07 5.99
CA CYS A 264 -9.17 14.94 5.22
C CYS A 264 -10.34 15.54 5.99
N LYS A 265 -11.23 16.24 5.27
CA LYS A 265 -12.52 16.68 5.81
C LYS A 265 -13.63 16.39 4.82
N VAL A 266 -14.78 15.95 5.33
CA VAL A 266 -16.01 15.88 4.54
C VAL A 266 -16.92 17.04 4.91
N LEU A 267 -17.06 18.00 4.00
CA LEU A 267 -17.93 19.16 4.19
C LEU A 267 -19.36 18.79 3.86
N ARG A 268 -20.31 19.11 4.75
CA ARG A 268 -21.69 18.65 4.64
C ARG A 268 -22.65 19.82 4.73
N SER A 269 -23.74 19.74 3.96
CA SER A 269 -24.94 20.54 4.20
C SER A 269 -25.86 19.90 5.24
N ARG A 270 -25.75 18.57 5.45
CA ARG A 270 -26.65 17.81 6.31
C ARG A 270 -25.95 16.70 7.09
N TYR A 271 -26.37 16.49 8.34
CA TYR A 271 -26.18 15.24 9.07
C TYR A 271 -27.53 14.57 9.18
N GLU A 272 -27.70 13.43 8.52
CA GLU A 272 -29.02 12.82 8.34
C GLU A 272 -30.01 13.85 7.78
N LEU A 273 -31.08 14.19 8.51
CA LEU A 273 -32.07 15.19 8.09
C LEU A 273 -31.76 16.61 8.58
N GLU A 274 -30.79 16.79 9.46
CA GLU A 274 -30.46 18.08 10.08
C GLU A 274 -29.52 18.92 9.21
N LYS A 275 -29.84 20.20 9.01
CA LYS A 275 -28.97 21.13 8.28
C LYS A 275 -27.75 21.54 9.10
N VAL A 276 -26.59 21.57 8.46
CA VAL A 276 -25.33 22.09 9.01
C VAL A 276 -25.24 23.58 8.68
N SER A 277 -24.93 24.40 9.68
CA SER A 277 -24.71 25.82 9.46
C SER A 277 -23.40 26.08 8.72
N LYS A 278 -23.37 27.11 7.86
CA LYS A 278 -22.14 27.50 7.14
C LYS A 278 -20.96 27.74 8.10
N ASN A 279 -21.21 28.36 9.24
CA ASN A 279 -20.19 28.62 10.27
C ASN A 279 -19.59 27.33 10.84
N LYS A 280 -20.41 26.28 11.04
CA LYS A 280 -19.90 24.98 11.49
C LYS A 280 -19.02 24.34 10.44
N THR A 281 -19.40 24.40 9.16
CA THR A 281 -18.55 23.88 8.07
C THR A 281 -17.24 24.65 7.95
N ILE A 282 -17.28 25.98 8.05
CA ILE A 282 -16.07 26.82 8.04
C ILE A 282 -15.18 26.48 9.22
N SER A 283 -15.73 26.36 10.43
CA SER A 283 -14.97 25.97 11.63
C SER A 283 -14.28 24.63 11.44
N GLN A 284 -14.99 23.61 10.95
CA GLN A 284 -14.41 22.27 10.73
C GLN A 284 -13.27 22.28 9.71
N ALA A 285 -13.40 23.06 8.64
CA ALA A 285 -12.35 23.21 7.64
C ALA A 285 -11.15 24.01 8.20
N SER A 286 -11.40 25.08 8.96
CA SER A 286 -10.36 25.84 9.66
C SER A 286 -9.58 24.98 10.65
N ASP A 287 -10.26 24.15 11.43
CA ASP A 287 -9.62 23.20 12.35
C ASP A 287 -8.72 22.22 11.59
N GLY A 288 -9.17 21.73 10.43
CA GLY A 288 -8.36 20.88 9.55
C GLY A 288 -7.09 21.57 9.04
N VAL A 289 -7.12 22.87 8.74
CA VAL A 289 -5.92 23.63 8.37
C VAL A 289 -4.92 23.65 9.52
N LEU A 290 -5.38 23.96 10.73
CA LEU A 290 -4.53 24.04 11.90
C LEU A 290 -3.92 22.67 12.26
N GLN A 291 -4.71 21.60 12.14
CA GLN A 291 -4.25 20.22 12.32
C GLN A 291 -3.16 19.87 11.31
N ALA A 292 -3.39 20.09 10.00
CA ALA A 292 -2.41 19.82 8.96
C ALA A 292 -1.09 20.58 9.17
N ALA A 293 -1.18 21.86 9.55
CA ALA A 293 -0.02 22.70 9.83
C ALA A 293 0.78 22.18 11.03
N GLN A 294 0.10 21.78 12.12
CA GLN A 294 0.75 21.23 13.31
C GLN A 294 1.41 19.87 13.01
N TYR A 295 0.72 18.98 12.32
CA TYR A 295 1.25 17.67 11.94
C TYR A 295 2.48 17.78 11.05
N ARG A 296 2.46 18.71 10.07
CA ARG A 296 3.61 19.01 9.22
C ARG A 296 4.87 19.33 10.03
N LYS A 297 4.73 20.24 11.01
CA LYS A 297 5.83 20.64 11.89
C LYS A 297 6.37 19.44 12.66
N ASN A 298 5.48 18.60 13.19
CA ASN A 298 5.85 17.43 13.98
C ASN A 298 6.63 16.38 13.17
N VAL A 299 6.27 16.17 11.90
CA VAL A 299 6.94 15.19 11.04
C VAL A 299 8.15 15.77 10.29
N GLY A 300 8.48 17.06 10.49
CA GLY A 300 9.57 17.74 9.79
C GLY A 300 9.33 17.87 8.28
N GLY A 301 8.07 17.99 7.87
CA GLY A 301 7.66 18.14 6.47
C GLY A 301 7.67 19.59 6.00
N LYS A 302 7.82 19.81 4.69
CA LYS A 302 7.59 21.12 4.05
C LYS A 302 6.18 21.24 3.46
N LEU A 303 5.57 20.11 3.10
CA LEU A 303 4.24 20.08 2.49
C LEU A 303 3.21 19.56 3.48
N ALA A 304 2.03 20.17 3.44
CA ALA A 304 0.83 19.70 4.11
C ALA A 304 -0.39 20.04 3.27
N TYR A 305 -1.38 19.15 3.30
CA TYR A 305 -2.61 19.29 2.57
C TYR A 305 -3.80 19.27 3.51
N LEU A 306 -4.78 20.12 3.21
CA LEU A 306 -6.15 19.91 3.65
C LEU A 306 -6.98 19.51 2.43
N CYS A 307 -7.48 18.28 2.42
CA CYS A 307 -8.33 17.72 1.38
C CYS A 307 -9.80 17.78 1.83
N CYS A 308 -10.54 18.74 1.31
CA CYS A 308 -11.97 18.92 1.57
C CYS A 308 -12.81 18.22 0.50
N PHE A 309 -13.42 17.10 0.84
CA PHE A 309 -14.41 16.41 0.01
C PHE A 309 -15.79 17.02 0.29
N ASP A 310 -16.28 17.78 -0.68
CA ASP A 310 -17.35 18.74 -0.47
C ASP A 310 -18.70 18.21 -0.93
N ALA A 311 -19.48 17.72 0.02
CA ALA A 311 -20.81 17.16 -0.18
C ALA A 311 -21.93 18.17 0.15
N ARG A 312 -21.62 19.47 0.21
CA ARG A 312 -22.63 20.52 0.38
C ARG A 312 -23.57 20.62 -0.82
N ASP A 313 -24.68 21.32 -0.61
CA ASP A 313 -25.67 21.57 -1.65
C ASP A 313 -25.06 22.40 -2.79
N GLU A 314 -24.23 23.38 -2.46
CA GLU A 314 -23.66 24.34 -3.41
C GLU A 314 -22.14 24.21 -3.53
N ASP A 315 -21.63 24.32 -4.77
CA ASP A 315 -20.20 24.36 -5.08
C ASP A 315 -19.63 25.78 -4.83
N GLU A 316 -19.46 26.14 -3.56
CA GLU A 316 -18.99 27.47 -3.14
C GLU A 316 -17.64 27.41 -2.42
N ASP A 317 -16.76 28.36 -2.70
CA ASP A 317 -15.51 28.49 -1.96
C ASP A 317 -15.72 29.05 -0.54
N GLN A 318 -14.71 28.88 0.31
CA GLN A 318 -14.70 29.39 1.68
C GLN A 318 -13.50 30.34 1.86
N PRO A 319 -13.63 31.64 1.52
CA PRO A 319 -12.52 32.58 1.48
C PRO A 319 -11.73 32.66 2.79
N HIS A 320 -12.42 32.54 3.94
CA HIS A 320 -11.78 32.51 5.24
C HIS A 320 -10.81 31.32 5.40
N VAL A 321 -11.21 30.13 4.97
CA VAL A 321 -10.37 28.91 5.03
C VAL A 321 -9.22 29.01 4.02
N VAL A 322 -9.45 29.59 2.84
CA VAL A 322 -8.39 29.86 1.85
C VAL A 322 -7.33 30.78 2.44
N ALA A 323 -7.73 31.89 3.07
CA ALA A 323 -6.81 32.82 3.70
C ALA A 323 -6.03 32.17 4.85
N LEU A 324 -6.71 31.36 5.67
CA LEU A 324 -6.08 30.63 6.76
C LEU A 324 -5.08 29.59 6.24
N ALA A 325 -5.43 28.82 5.22
CA ALA A 325 -4.55 27.85 4.60
C ALA A 325 -3.28 28.51 4.05
N ALA A 326 -3.43 29.66 3.38
CA ALA A 326 -2.28 30.46 2.92
C ALA A 326 -1.41 30.96 4.08
N GLN A 327 -2.02 31.46 5.17
CA GLN A 327 -1.30 31.93 6.36
C GLN A 327 -0.44 30.83 6.99
N TYR A 328 -0.93 29.59 7.02
CA TYR A 328 -0.24 28.45 7.61
C TYR A 328 0.56 27.62 6.61
N ASP A 329 0.65 28.05 5.35
CA ASP A 329 1.32 27.35 4.26
C ASP A 329 0.83 25.88 4.12
N VAL A 330 -0.50 25.72 4.12
CA VAL A 330 -1.21 24.47 3.89
C VAL A 330 -1.85 24.53 2.50
N LEU A 331 -1.63 23.50 1.70
CA LEU A 331 -2.23 23.37 0.38
C LEU A 331 -3.70 22.91 0.54
N LEU A 332 -4.62 23.86 0.42
CA LEU A 332 -6.04 23.57 0.40
C LEU A 332 -6.44 22.99 -0.96
N ARG A 333 -7.11 21.84 -0.94
CA ARG A 333 -7.74 21.23 -2.12
C ARG A 333 -9.20 20.91 -1.80
N ARG A 334 -10.11 21.45 -2.59
CA ARG A 334 -11.55 21.22 -2.47
C ARG A 334 -12.01 20.37 -3.65
N TYR A 335 -12.73 19.30 -3.35
CA TYR A 335 -13.19 18.31 -4.31
C TYR A 335 -14.70 18.18 -4.21
N TYR A 336 -15.43 18.88 -5.09
CA TYR A 336 -16.89 18.91 -5.04
C TYR A 336 -17.52 17.60 -5.47
N MET A 337 -18.42 17.07 -4.64
CA MET A 337 -19.07 15.78 -4.83
C MET A 337 -20.47 15.99 -5.39
N TYR A 338 -20.68 15.57 -6.63
CA TYR A 338 -21.95 15.77 -7.33
C TYR A 338 -23.00 14.74 -6.89
N SER A 339 -24.25 15.21 -6.80
CA SER A 339 -25.40 14.35 -6.48
C SER A 339 -25.85 13.49 -7.67
N SER A 340 -25.42 13.83 -8.89
CA SER A 340 -25.70 13.06 -10.08
C SER A 340 -24.61 13.23 -11.14
N THR A 341 -24.46 12.24 -12.02
CA THR A 341 -23.58 12.34 -13.20
C THR A 341 -24.05 13.43 -14.16
N LYS A 342 -25.35 13.78 -14.16
CA LYS A 342 -25.86 14.89 -14.96
C LYS A 342 -25.35 16.22 -14.42
N ASP A 343 -25.45 16.45 -13.11
CA ASP A 343 -24.97 17.69 -12.47
C ASP A 343 -23.48 17.90 -12.75
N HIS A 344 -22.69 16.82 -12.66
CA HIS A 344 -21.26 16.85 -13.01
C HIS A 344 -21.02 17.32 -14.45
N ARG A 345 -21.71 16.70 -15.43
CA ARG A 345 -21.55 17.07 -16.85
C ARG A 345 -21.99 18.51 -17.12
N ASP A 346 -23.08 18.94 -16.50
CA ASP A 346 -23.58 20.31 -16.65
C ASP A 346 -22.57 21.32 -16.06
N ALA A 347 -21.95 21.01 -14.92
CA ALA A 347 -20.91 21.83 -14.30
C ALA A 347 -19.60 21.84 -15.12
N GLU A 348 -19.18 20.70 -15.66
CA GLU A 348 -18.00 20.59 -16.53
C GLU A 348 -18.16 21.41 -17.82
N ALA A 349 -19.34 21.34 -18.45
CA ALA A 349 -19.68 22.16 -19.61
C ALA A 349 -19.67 23.65 -19.27
N ALA A 350 -20.24 24.03 -18.12
CA ALA A 350 -20.25 25.42 -17.66
C ALA A 350 -18.83 25.95 -17.35
N ALA A 351 -17.98 25.13 -16.72
CA ALA A 351 -16.58 25.48 -16.45
C ALA A 351 -15.80 25.67 -17.74
N THR A 352 -15.94 24.74 -18.69
CA THR A 352 -15.32 24.81 -20.03
C THR A 352 -15.75 26.07 -20.78
N ALA A 353 -17.05 26.37 -20.81
CA ALA A 353 -17.57 27.58 -21.45
C ALA A 353 -17.04 28.88 -20.81
N ALA A 354 -16.70 28.84 -19.51
CA ALA A 354 -16.12 29.95 -18.78
C ALA A 354 -14.58 29.99 -18.83
N GLY A 355 -13.91 29.06 -19.52
CA GLY A 355 -12.44 28.96 -19.53
C GLY A 355 -11.84 28.64 -18.15
N ARG A 356 -12.58 27.90 -17.32
CA ARG A 356 -12.16 27.48 -15.97
C ARG A 356 -12.14 25.95 -15.87
N THR A 357 -11.39 25.44 -14.90
CA THR A 357 -11.43 24.03 -14.53
C THR A 357 -12.37 23.80 -13.33
N LEU A 358 -12.75 22.55 -13.08
CA LEU A 358 -13.55 22.19 -11.89
C LEU A 358 -12.74 22.42 -10.60
N SER A 359 -13.44 22.61 -9.48
CA SER A 359 -12.80 22.76 -8.17
C SER A 359 -11.88 21.57 -7.86
N GLY A 360 -10.60 21.86 -7.62
CA GLY A 360 -9.57 20.85 -7.31
C GLY A 360 -8.94 20.18 -8.54
N ALA A 361 -9.37 20.51 -9.75
CA ALA A 361 -8.74 20.03 -10.98
C ALA A 361 -7.34 20.61 -11.14
N VAL A 362 -6.45 19.79 -11.69
CA VAL A 362 -5.04 20.10 -11.93
C VAL A 362 -4.81 20.05 -13.43
N GLU A 363 -4.19 21.08 -13.98
CA GLU A 363 -3.84 21.16 -15.41
C GLU A 363 -2.71 20.19 -15.80
#